data_AF-A0A8J4AH74-F1
#
_entry.id   AF-A0A8J4AH74-F1
#
_cell.length_a   1.000
_cell.length_b   1.000
_cell.length_c   1.000
_cell.angle_alpha   90.00
_cell.angle_beta   90.00
_cell.angle_gamma   90.00
#
_symmetry.space_group_name_H-M   'P 1'
#
loop_
_entity.id
_entity.type
_entity.pdbx_description
1 polymer ?
#
loop_
_entity_poly.entity_id
_entity_poly.type
_entity_poly.pdbx_seq_one_letter_code
_entity_poly.pdbx_strand_id
1 'polypeptide(L)'
;MAAMEASYRRGRAAGAAIGASLVAGGVFVALTVLADQDVAGRAALPWRADPYHTAIGLAELVVPALALAIVVRLFVWRAPGGPDRAQQTVRAAGTMTALVGAALAFEWAAVIGATDAGRHPAPLVGLGVTSLLVAVATVLLVRSRRPAGAARRWRRDWLGDAALACRWTPLPRSWTGPPAVDAVRRHALALFVGASGLAGAALAGAQSIGEQLTDPLLIGWYFVVATASLTAFCLVGNAVAGFVVRPAPGRVRRAVEAALVTGGSTSLLAVAFRDPARAAVGLGPVTSVPTMAWLTLGTGLGVAVLTAAALLLRTPESTGKATG
;
A
#
# COMPACT_ATOMS: atom_id res chain seq x y z
N MET A 1 30.85 -14.07 22.19
CA MET A 1 31.21 -12.69 21.77
C MET A 1 30.79 -12.38 20.33
N ALA A 2 31.20 -13.14 19.32
CA ALA A 2 30.84 -12.90 17.90
C ALA A 2 29.32 -12.89 17.61
N ALA A 3 28.53 -13.77 18.24
CA ALA A 3 27.07 -13.81 18.06
C ALA A 3 26.37 -12.55 18.60
N MET A 4 26.88 -11.97 19.69
CA MET A 4 26.36 -10.74 20.29
C MET A 4 26.67 -9.52 19.42
N GLU A 5 27.90 -9.44 18.91
CA GLU A 5 28.31 -8.36 17.99
C GLU A 5 27.53 -8.39 16.68
N ALA A 6 27.27 -9.58 16.13
CA ALA A 6 26.43 -9.75 14.95
C ALA A 6 24.96 -9.37 15.19
N SER A 7 24.44 -9.54 16.41
CA SER A 7 23.09 -9.08 16.79
C SER A 7 23.03 -7.55 16.89
N TYR A 8 24.04 -6.94 17.51
CA TYR A 8 24.15 -5.48 17.67
C TYR A 8 24.30 -4.75 16.34
N ARG A 9 25.18 -5.22 15.44
CA ARG A 9 25.34 -4.65 14.08
C ARG A 9 24.03 -4.73 13.28
N ARG A 10 23.28 -5.83 13.41
CA ARG A 10 21.97 -5.99 12.76
C ARG A 10 20.91 -5.06 13.33
N GLY A 11 20.91 -4.82 14.65
CA GLY A 11 20.03 -3.83 15.28
C GLY A 11 20.27 -2.41 14.76
N ARG A 12 21.54 -2.00 14.62
CA ARG A 12 21.91 -0.71 14.01
C ARG A 12 21.50 -0.61 12.55
N ALA A 13 21.73 -1.66 11.76
CA ALA A 13 21.32 -1.69 10.35
C ALA A 13 19.79 -1.57 10.19
N ALA A 14 19.01 -2.22 11.05
CA ALA A 14 17.55 -2.11 11.04
C ALA A 14 17.08 -0.69 11.40
N GLY A 15 17.64 -0.07 12.43
CA GLY A 15 17.34 1.32 12.79
C GLY A 15 17.68 2.30 11.66
N ALA A 16 18.86 2.14 11.05
CA ALA A 16 19.28 2.95 9.91
C ALA A 16 18.38 2.75 8.68
N ALA A 17 17.96 1.51 8.39
CA ALA A 17 17.03 1.23 7.30
C ALA A 17 15.67 1.90 7.52
N ILE A 18 15.13 1.85 8.74
CA ILE A 18 13.86 2.51 9.09
C ILE A 18 14.00 4.03 8.94
N GLY A 19 15.07 4.62 9.49
CA GLY A 19 15.32 6.06 9.39
C GLY A 19 15.48 6.52 7.94
N ALA A 20 16.29 5.83 7.14
CA ALA A 20 16.48 6.14 5.72
C ALA A 20 15.16 6.03 4.93
N SER A 21 14.34 5.02 5.23
CA SER A 21 13.03 4.87 4.59
C SER A 21 12.08 6.02 4.95
N LEU A 22 12.05 6.45 6.21
CA LEU A 22 11.25 7.60 6.65
C LEU A 22 11.70 8.90 6.00
N VAL A 23 13.01 9.12 5.89
CA VAL A 23 13.57 10.29 5.19
C VAL A 23 13.21 10.23 3.70
N ALA A 24 13.38 9.09 3.04
CA ALA A 24 13.01 8.92 1.63
C ALA A 24 11.51 9.19 1.41
N GLY A 25 10.64 8.64 2.25
CA GLY A 25 9.20 8.87 2.19
C GLY A 25 8.82 10.33 2.46
N GLY A 26 9.45 10.98 3.44
CA GLY A 26 9.20 12.39 3.75
C GLY A 26 9.64 13.33 2.63
N VAL A 27 10.82 13.10 2.05
CA VAL A 27 11.32 13.85 0.89
C VAL A 27 10.42 13.63 -0.33
N PHE A 28 10.02 12.38 -0.60
CA PHE A 28 9.06 12.06 -1.66
C PHE A 28 7.77 12.87 -1.51
N VAL A 29 7.10 12.76 -0.36
CA VAL A 29 5.83 13.47 -0.11
C VAL A 29 6.00 14.99 -0.22
N ALA A 30 7.07 15.56 0.33
CA ALA A 30 7.32 16.98 0.25
C ALA A 30 7.49 17.46 -1.19
N LEU A 31 8.28 16.74 -1.99
CA LEU A 31 8.49 17.05 -3.41
C LEU A 31 7.21 16.89 -4.22
N THR A 32 6.42 15.85 -3.94
CA THR A 32 5.15 15.64 -4.62
C THR A 32 4.15 16.77 -4.31
N VAL A 33 4.01 17.16 -3.04
CA VAL A 33 3.17 18.32 -2.66
C VAL A 33 3.65 19.60 -3.33
N LEU A 34 4.97 19.85 -3.38
CA LEU A 34 5.53 21.03 -4.05
C LEU A 34 5.26 21.01 -5.55
N ALA A 35 5.40 19.85 -6.21
CA ALA A 35 5.07 19.68 -7.61
C ALA A 35 3.57 19.95 -7.87
N ASP A 36 2.70 19.52 -6.95
CA ASP A 36 1.28 19.80 -6.98
C ASP A 36 0.92 21.27 -6.72
N GLN A 37 1.79 22.08 -6.12
CA GLN A 37 1.54 23.52 -5.97
C GLN A 37 1.97 24.31 -7.22
N ASP A 38 2.86 23.79 -8.05
CA ASP A 38 3.32 24.46 -9.27
C ASP A 38 2.31 24.32 -10.41
N VAL A 39 1.32 25.23 -10.44
CA VAL A 39 0.29 25.30 -11.49
C VAL A 39 0.91 25.54 -12.88
N ALA A 40 1.98 26.36 -12.94
CA ALA A 40 2.63 26.73 -14.20
C ALA A 40 3.45 25.57 -14.77
N GLY A 41 4.17 24.83 -13.90
CA GLY A 41 4.82 23.57 -14.24
C GLY A 41 3.80 22.51 -14.68
N ARG A 42 2.69 22.32 -13.95
CA ARG A 42 1.66 21.32 -14.28
C ARG A 42 1.00 21.47 -15.65
N ALA A 43 0.98 22.66 -16.23
CA ALA A 43 0.45 22.88 -17.59
C ALA A 43 1.45 22.49 -18.70
N ALA A 44 2.75 22.52 -18.40
CA ALA A 44 3.84 22.24 -19.36
C ALA A 44 4.35 20.78 -19.30
N LEU A 45 3.93 20.01 -18.30
CA LEU A 45 4.39 18.66 -18.04
C LEU A 45 3.61 17.64 -18.89
N PRO A 46 4.25 16.90 -19.83
CA PRO A 46 3.56 16.01 -20.76
C PRO A 46 2.96 14.73 -20.13
N TRP A 47 3.01 14.57 -18.80
CA TRP A 47 2.69 13.35 -18.05
C TRP A 47 1.27 13.27 -17.49
N ARG A 48 0.30 13.98 -18.08
CA ARG A 48 -1.11 13.96 -17.65
C ARG A 48 -1.85 12.62 -17.84
N ALA A 49 -1.22 11.61 -18.43
CA ALA A 49 -1.86 10.34 -18.74
C ALA A 49 -1.54 9.26 -17.70
N ASP A 50 -2.52 8.42 -17.41
CA ASP A 50 -2.30 7.15 -16.74
C ASP A 50 -1.26 6.32 -17.52
N PRO A 51 -0.31 5.65 -16.84
CA PRO A 51 -0.35 5.16 -15.44
C PRO A 51 0.20 6.12 -14.36
N TYR A 52 0.74 7.28 -14.73
CA TYR A 52 1.49 8.16 -13.84
C TYR A 52 0.67 8.64 -12.63
N HIS A 53 -0.51 9.22 -12.89
CA HIS A 53 -1.40 9.75 -11.85
C HIS A 53 -1.88 8.66 -10.88
N THR A 54 -2.24 7.49 -11.41
CA THR A 54 -2.70 6.38 -10.60
C THR A 54 -1.61 5.89 -9.62
N ALA A 55 -0.35 5.77 -10.09
CA ALA A 55 0.74 5.29 -9.26
C ALA A 55 1.16 6.31 -8.17
N ILE A 56 1.25 7.59 -8.56
CA ILE A 56 1.67 8.66 -7.66
C ILE A 56 0.58 8.97 -6.63
N GLY A 57 -0.68 9.08 -7.05
CA GLY A 57 -1.80 9.32 -6.13
C GLY A 57 -1.97 8.22 -5.08
N LEU A 58 -1.70 6.95 -5.44
CA LEU A 58 -1.66 5.88 -4.44
C LEU A 58 -0.50 6.09 -3.45
N ALA A 59 0.69 6.43 -3.94
CA ALA A 59 1.86 6.65 -3.10
C ALA A 59 1.70 7.86 -2.17
N GLU A 60 1.13 8.97 -2.65
CA GLU A 60 0.83 10.18 -1.87
C GLU A 60 -0.05 9.90 -0.65
N LEU A 61 -1.00 8.98 -0.78
CA LEU A 61 -1.87 8.62 0.33
C LEU A 61 -1.23 7.58 1.26
N VAL A 62 -0.62 6.55 0.67
CA VAL A 62 -0.17 5.38 1.40
C VAL A 62 1.17 5.62 2.11
N VAL A 63 2.09 6.35 1.51
CA VAL A 63 3.43 6.61 2.09
C VAL A 63 3.32 7.39 3.41
N PRO A 64 2.54 8.49 3.53
CA PRO A 64 2.33 9.16 4.81
C PRO A 64 1.66 8.25 5.84
N ALA A 65 0.67 7.45 5.45
CA ALA A 65 -0.01 6.53 6.36
C ALA A 65 0.94 5.48 6.94
N LEU A 66 1.83 4.90 6.11
CA LEU A 66 2.88 3.99 6.54
C LEU A 66 3.93 4.68 7.43
N ALA A 67 4.36 5.89 7.05
CA ALA A 67 5.30 6.67 7.82
C ALA A 67 4.76 6.98 9.22
N LEU A 68 3.49 7.41 9.31
CA LEU A 68 2.80 7.66 10.57
C LEU A 68 2.71 6.39 11.42
N ALA A 69 2.32 5.25 10.83
CA ALA A 69 2.29 3.98 11.54
C ALA A 69 3.68 3.64 12.12
N ILE A 70 4.75 3.73 11.31
CA ILE A 70 6.14 3.51 11.72
C ILE A 70 6.51 4.44 12.89
N VAL A 71 6.22 5.73 12.79
CA VAL A 71 6.51 6.74 13.82
C VAL A 71 5.79 6.43 15.13
N VAL A 72 4.48 6.13 15.09
CA VAL A 72 3.70 5.72 16.27
C VAL A 72 4.37 4.52 16.95
N ARG A 73 4.85 3.56 16.15
CA ARG A 73 5.54 2.38 16.69
C ARG A 73 6.90 2.71 17.31
N LEU A 74 7.64 3.65 16.75
CA LEU A 74 8.90 4.13 17.32
C LEU A 74 8.68 4.83 18.67
N PHE A 75 7.58 5.57 18.84
CA PHE A 75 7.24 6.16 20.15
C PHE A 75 6.95 5.10 21.22
N VAL A 76 6.34 3.98 20.84
CA VAL A 76 6.00 2.89 21.76
C VAL A 76 7.10 1.81 21.78
N TRP A 77 8.31 2.10 21.28
CA TRP A 77 9.38 1.10 21.07
C TRP A 77 9.83 0.38 22.35
N ARG A 78 9.74 1.03 23.51
CA ARG A 78 10.08 0.43 24.82
C ARG A 78 9.06 -0.61 25.31
N ALA A 79 7.88 -0.72 24.70
CA ALA A 79 6.92 -1.75 25.06
C ALA A 79 7.46 -3.16 24.72
N PRO A 80 7.10 -4.18 25.51
CA PRO A 80 7.67 -5.52 25.37
C PRO A 80 7.36 -6.10 23.98
N GLY A 81 8.30 -6.85 23.37
CA GLY A 81 8.11 -7.51 22.06
C GLY A 81 9.29 -7.42 21.08
N GLY A 82 10.35 -6.72 21.47
CA GLY A 82 11.70 -6.68 20.85
C GLY A 82 11.82 -7.13 19.40
N PRO A 83 12.19 -8.40 19.13
CA PRO A 83 12.59 -8.86 17.80
C PRO A 83 11.46 -8.89 16.77
N ASP A 84 10.23 -9.22 17.17
CA ASP A 84 9.07 -9.26 16.26
C ASP A 84 8.69 -7.85 15.80
N ARG A 85 8.75 -6.88 16.72
CA ARG A 85 8.42 -5.47 16.46
C ARG A 85 9.40 -4.88 15.45
N ALA A 86 10.70 -5.09 15.66
CA ALA A 86 11.73 -4.61 14.74
C ALA A 86 11.58 -5.20 13.33
N GLN A 87 11.27 -6.49 13.21
CA GLN A 87 11.07 -7.12 11.92
C GLN A 87 9.82 -6.60 11.20
N GLN A 88 8.71 -6.42 11.91
CA GLN A 88 7.49 -5.83 11.36
C GLN A 88 7.73 -4.39 10.89
N THR A 89 8.45 -3.57 11.66
CA THR A 89 8.80 -2.18 11.28
C THR A 89 9.72 -2.14 10.06
N VAL A 90 10.74 -3.01 9.99
CA VAL A 90 11.61 -3.13 8.81
C VAL A 90 10.80 -3.55 7.57
N ARG A 91 9.82 -4.43 7.71
CA ARG A 91 8.94 -4.81 6.61
C ARG A 91 8.02 -3.67 6.16
N ALA A 92 7.43 -2.93 7.09
CA ALA A 92 6.65 -1.73 6.77
C ALA A 92 7.50 -0.66 6.06
N ALA A 93 8.72 -0.42 6.55
CA ALA A 93 9.69 0.47 5.93
C ALA A 93 10.08 -0.01 4.51
N GLY A 94 10.22 -1.33 4.33
CA GLY A 94 10.41 -1.95 3.02
C GLY A 94 9.23 -1.75 2.07
N THR A 95 8.00 -1.93 2.54
CA THR A 95 6.79 -1.65 1.74
C THR A 95 6.74 -0.18 1.32
N MET A 96 6.99 0.74 2.25
CA MET A 96 7.02 2.17 1.96
C MET A 96 8.11 2.51 0.93
N THR A 97 9.33 2.01 1.11
CA THR A 97 10.44 2.20 0.16
C THR A 97 10.12 1.64 -1.22
N ALA A 98 9.45 0.47 -1.28
CA ALA A 98 9.04 -0.13 -2.55
C ALA A 98 7.97 0.70 -3.28
N LEU A 99 7.01 1.29 -2.54
CA LEU A 99 6.01 2.19 -3.12
C LEU A 99 6.63 3.47 -3.66
N VAL A 100 7.52 4.11 -2.89
CA VAL A 100 8.26 5.29 -3.36
C VAL A 100 9.10 4.91 -4.58
N GLY A 101 9.82 3.78 -4.54
CA GLY A 101 10.59 3.29 -5.69
C GLY A 101 9.75 3.03 -6.93
N ALA A 102 8.55 2.48 -6.78
CA ALA A 102 7.62 2.29 -7.88
C ALA A 102 7.16 3.63 -8.47
N ALA A 103 6.79 4.61 -7.64
CA ALA A 103 6.43 5.95 -8.09
C ALA A 103 7.60 6.61 -8.85
N LEU A 104 8.82 6.52 -8.32
CA LEU A 104 10.03 7.03 -8.99
C LEU A 104 10.30 6.34 -10.33
N ALA A 105 9.97 5.05 -10.48
CA ALA A 105 10.13 4.37 -11.76
C ALA A 105 9.18 4.94 -12.82
N PHE A 106 7.95 5.31 -12.44
CA PHE A 106 7.02 5.99 -13.33
C PHE A 106 7.47 7.42 -13.66
N GLU A 107 8.01 8.14 -12.68
CA GLU A 107 8.64 9.46 -12.87
C GLU A 107 9.81 9.39 -13.88
N TRP A 108 10.71 8.42 -13.72
CA TRP A 108 11.82 8.23 -14.67
C TRP A 108 11.34 7.82 -16.06
N ALA A 109 10.34 6.92 -16.15
CA ALA A 109 9.76 6.55 -17.43
C ALA A 109 9.14 7.77 -18.14
N ALA A 110 8.48 8.65 -17.40
CA ALA A 110 7.94 9.90 -17.90
C ALA A 110 9.06 10.83 -18.41
N VAL A 111 10.13 11.03 -17.62
CA VAL A 111 11.29 11.86 -18.00
C VAL A 111 11.98 11.35 -19.28
N ILE A 112 12.14 10.03 -19.42
CA ILE A 112 12.74 9.41 -20.62
C ILE A 112 11.85 9.61 -21.84
N GLY A 113 10.53 9.54 -21.67
CA GLY A 113 9.55 9.79 -22.73
C GLY A 113 9.35 11.26 -23.09
N ALA A 114 9.92 12.20 -22.32
CA ALA A 114 9.77 13.64 -22.54
C ALA A 114 10.54 14.13 -23.78
N THR A 115 9.91 15.02 -24.56
CA THR A 115 10.63 15.87 -25.53
C THR A 115 11.38 17.01 -24.80
N ASP A 116 12.44 17.54 -25.40
CA ASP A 116 13.42 18.43 -24.74
C ASP A 116 12.82 19.73 -24.14
N ALA A 117 11.62 20.13 -24.54
CA ALA A 117 10.92 21.32 -24.05
C ALA A 117 10.40 21.23 -22.60
N GLY A 118 10.43 20.05 -21.97
CA GLY A 118 9.89 19.82 -20.60
C GLY A 118 10.94 19.52 -19.52
N ARG A 119 12.25 19.55 -19.84
CA ARG A 119 13.32 19.17 -18.90
C ARG A 119 13.79 20.36 -18.06
N HIS A 120 13.04 20.69 -17.02
CA HIS A 120 13.51 21.65 -16.01
C HIS A 120 14.53 20.99 -15.06
N PRO A 121 15.63 21.67 -14.69
CA PRO A 121 16.70 21.07 -13.89
C PRO A 121 16.26 20.79 -12.44
N ALA A 122 15.41 21.63 -11.86
CA ALA A 122 14.96 21.52 -10.47
C ALA A 122 14.22 20.19 -10.15
N PRO A 123 13.18 19.77 -10.91
CA PRO A 123 12.51 18.49 -10.66
C PRO A 123 13.43 17.29 -10.90
N LEU A 124 14.38 17.37 -11.85
CA LEU A 124 15.37 16.32 -12.08
C LEU A 124 16.32 16.14 -10.89
N VAL A 125 16.73 17.24 -10.25
CA VAL A 125 17.53 17.18 -9.01
C VAL A 125 16.73 16.52 -7.88
N GLY A 126 15.46 16.91 -7.68
CA GLY A 126 14.58 16.29 -6.70
C GLY A 126 14.38 14.80 -6.93
N LEU A 127 14.17 14.40 -8.18
CA LEU A 127 14.04 13.01 -8.61
C LEU A 127 15.32 12.21 -8.34
N GLY A 128 16.48 12.78 -8.68
CA GLY A 128 17.80 12.18 -8.43
C GLY A 128 18.08 11.99 -6.94
N VAL A 129 17.81 13.01 -6.11
CA VAL A 129 17.98 12.93 -4.65
C VAL A 129 17.08 11.85 -4.06
N THR A 130 15.80 11.83 -4.44
CA THR A 130 14.85 10.83 -3.92
C THR A 130 15.22 9.42 -4.35
N SER A 131 15.69 9.24 -5.60
CA SER A 131 16.19 7.96 -6.12
C SER A 131 17.40 7.46 -5.33
N LEU A 132 18.35 8.35 -5.01
CA LEU A 132 19.51 8.01 -4.19
C LEU A 132 19.08 7.58 -2.77
N LEU A 133 18.15 8.31 -2.15
CA LEU A 133 17.63 7.96 -0.83
C LEU A 133 16.94 6.57 -0.82
N VAL A 134 16.13 6.28 -1.83
CA VAL A 134 15.49 4.96 -2.01
C VAL A 134 16.52 3.86 -2.23
N ALA A 135 17.57 4.11 -3.02
CA ALA A 135 18.64 3.14 -3.24
C ALA A 135 19.39 2.83 -1.93
N VAL A 136 19.75 3.87 -1.16
CA VAL A 136 20.40 3.73 0.15
C VAL A 136 19.50 2.95 1.12
N ALA A 137 18.22 3.34 1.24
CA ALA A 137 17.25 2.64 2.08
C ALA A 137 17.12 1.17 1.68
N THR A 138 17.06 0.87 0.38
CA THR A 138 16.98 -0.50 -0.16
C THR A 138 18.21 -1.33 0.22
N VAL A 139 19.42 -0.80 0.05
CA VAL A 139 20.66 -1.48 0.44
C VAL A 139 20.66 -1.78 1.95
N LEU A 140 20.27 -0.82 2.78
CA LEU A 140 20.17 -1.01 4.24
C LEU A 140 19.11 -2.05 4.61
N LEU A 141 17.96 -2.04 3.94
CA LEU A 141 16.91 -3.03 4.11
C LEU A 141 17.41 -4.44 3.76
N VAL A 142 18.09 -4.62 2.63
CA VAL A 142 18.69 -5.89 2.22
C VAL A 142 19.69 -6.39 3.26
N ARG A 143 20.57 -5.51 3.77
CA ARG A 143 21.52 -5.84 4.84
C ARG A 143 20.85 -6.18 6.18
N SER A 144 19.67 -5.65 6.43
CA SER A 144 18.88 -5.92 7.64
C SER A 144 18.01 -7.18 7.55
N ARG A 145 17.93 -7.83 6.38
CA ARG A 145 17.10 -9.03 6.18
C ARG A 145 17.56 -10.15 7.09
N ARG A 146 16.61 -10.70 7.85
CA ARG A 146 16.79 -11.98 8.55
C ARG A 146 16.33 -13.10 7.61
N PRO A 147 16.97 -14.30 7.68
CA PRO A 147 16.41 -15.48 7.03
C PRO A 147 14.95 -15.63 7.47
N ALA A 148 14.09 -16.07 6.56
CA ALA A 148 12.65 -16.15 6.76
C ALA A 148 12.26 -17.21 7.81
N GLY A 149 12.60 -16.95 9.07
CA GLY A 149 12.23 -17.74 10.23
C GLY A 149 10.80 -17.39 10.63
N ALA A 150 9.91 -18.36 10.43
CA ALA A 150 8.56 -18.47 10.99
C ALA A 150 7.82 -17.15 11.26
N ALA A 151 7.34 -16.49 10.20
CA ALA A 151 6.27 -15.49 10.28
C ALA A 151 4.93 -16.04 10.88
N ARG A 152 4.93 -17.27 11.39
CA ARG A 152 3.73 -18.02 11.81
C ARG A 152 3.25 -17.72 13.23
N ARG A 153 3.97 -16.95 14.05
CA ARG A 153 3.53 -16.62 15.43
C ARG A 153 3.93 -15.22 15.88
N TRP A 154 3.50 -14.18 15.17
CA TRP A 154 3.53 -12.84 15.75
C TRP A 154 2.55 -12.78 16.93
N ARG A 155 3.09 -12.68 18.15
CA ARG A 155 2.29 -12.56 19.37
C ARG A 155 1.88 -11.11 19.67
N ARG A 156 2.55 -10.12 19.05
CA ARG A 156 2.29 -8.69 19.22
C ARG A 156 2.20 -7.99 17.86
N ASP A 157 1.16 -7.18 17.69
CA ASP A 157 0.81 -6.46 16.46
C ASP A 157 0.81 -4.94 16.67
N TRP A 158 0.71 -4.18 15.58
CA TRP A 158 0.70 -2.72 15.61
C TRP A 158 -0.56 -2.18 16.29
N LEU A 159 -1.65 -2.93 16.25
CA LEU A 159 -2.89 -2.58 16.95
C LEU A 159 -2.68 -2.44 18.47
N GLY A 160 -1.89 -3.33 19.08
CA GLY A 160 -1.51 -3.19 20.49
C GLY A 160 -0.69 -1.93 20.75
N ASP A 161 0.15 -1.53 19.79
CA ASP A 161 0.98 -0.33 19.88
C ASP A 161 0.12 0.95 19.77
N ALA A 162 -0.85 0.96 18.86
CA ALA A 162 -1.83 2.02 18.72
C ALA A 162 -2.71 2.15 19.97
N ALA A 163 -3.19 1.04 20.53
CA ALA A 163 -3.97 1.05 21.77
C ALA A 163 -3.17 1.62 22.95
N LEU A 164 -1.87 1.34 23.03
CA LEU A 164 -0.97 1.93 24.03
C LEU A 164 -0.79 3.43 23.81
N ALA A 165 -0.57 3.88 22.57
CA ALA A 165 -0.47 5.30 22.24
C ALA A 165 -1.78 6.04 22.57
N CYS A 166 -2.94 5.44 22.28
CA CYS A 166 -4.24 6.00 22.60
C CYS A 166 -4.50 6.13 24.11
N ARG A 167 -3.78 5.39 24.98
CA ARG A 167 -3.88 5.62 26.44
C ARG A 167 -3.29 6.96 26.87
N TRP A 168 -2.48 7.59 26.04
CA TRP A 168 -1.98 8.95 26.26
C TRP A 168 -2.96 10.03 25.79
N THR A 169 -4.08 9.63 25.18
CA THR A 169 -5.15 10.53 24.73
C THR A 169 -6.36 10.46 25.67
N PRO A 170 -7.24 11.47 25.70
CA PRO A 170 -8.44 11.47 26.54
C PRO A 170 -9.56 10.52 26.05
N LEU A 171 -9.24 9.56 25.17
CA LEU A 171 -10.22 8.63 24.62
C LEU A 171 -10.79 7.69 25.71
N PRO A 172 -12.07 7.27 25.60
CA PRO A 172 -12.68 6.37 26.56
C PRO A 172 -11.88 5.07 26.69
N ARG A 173 -11.58 4.65 27.92
CA ARG A 173 -10.83 3.40 28.19
C ARG A 173 -11.53 2.15 27.66
N SER A 174 -12.85 2.21 27.47
CA SER A 174 -13.64 1.15 26.83
C SER A 174 -13.24 0.89 25.37
N TRP A 175 -12.67 1.88 24.68
CA TRP A 175 -12.28 1.78 23.26
C TRP A 175 -10.82 1.29 23.10
N THR A 176 -10.01 1.41 24.14
CA THR A 176 -8.58 1.04 24.14
C THR A 176 -8.26 -0.18 25.01
N GLY A 177 -9.30 -0.80 25.58
CA GLY A 177 -9.18 -2.00 26.41
C GLY A 177 -8.93 -3.28 25.60
N PRO A 178 -8.46 -4.36 26.25
CA PRO A 178 -8.33 -5.69 25.66
C PRO A 178 -9.57 -6.16 24.86
N PRO A 179 -10.83 -6.00 25.34
CA PRO A 179 -11.99 -6.50 24.59
C PRO A 179 -12.22 -5.76 23.27
N ALA A 180 -11.91 -4.46 23.21
CA ALA A 180 -12.01 -3.68 21.98
C ALA A 180 -10.95 -4.12 20.96
N VAL A 181 -9.70 -4.33 21.41
CA VAL A 181 -8.62 -4.87 20.57
C VAL A 181 -8.97 -6.26 20.02
N ASP A 182 -9.55 -7.14 20.84
CA ASP A 182 -9.98 -8.46 20.39
C ASP A 182 -11.18 -8.42 19.45
N ALA A 183 -12.11 -7.47 19.65
CA ALA A 183 -13.19 -7.21 18.69
C ALA A 183 -12.64 -6.76 17.33
N VAL A 184 -11.65 -5.85 17.31
CA VAL A 184 -10.97 -5.40 16.10
C VAL A 184 -10.27 -6.56 15.40
N ARG A 185 -9.55 -7.44 16.12
CA ARG A 185 -8.88 -8.60 15.52
C ARG A 185 -9.87 -9.59 14.88
N ARG A 186 -11.03 -9.81 15.52
CA ARG A 186 -12.09 -10.67 14.98
C ARG A 186 -12.70 -10.09 13.70
N HIS A 187 -12.89 -8.77 13.66
CA HIS A 187 -13.53 -8.07 12.54
C HIS A 187 -12.53 -7.34 11.63
N ALA A 188 -11.25 -7.72 11.64
CA ALA A 188 -10.20 -6.98 10.94
C ALA A 188 -10.47 -6.80 9.44
N LEU A 189 -11.07 -7.81 8.78
CA LEU A 189 -11.44 -7.70 7.37
C LEU A 189 -12.52 -6.63 7.15
N ALA A 190 -13.57 -6.65 7.97
CA ALA A 190 -14.65 -5.66 7.90
C ALA A 190 -14.12 -4.25 8.19
N LEU A 191 -13.15 -4.12 9.11
CA LEU A 191 -12.50 -2.83 9.40
C LEU A 191 -11.62 -2.36 8.24
N PHE A 192 -10.87 -3.24 7.58
CA PHE A 192 -10.10 -2.86 6.39
C PHE A 192 -11.01 -2.41 5.26
N VAL A 193 -12.11 -3.13 4.99
CA VAL A 193 -13.09 -2.76 3.98
C VAL A 193 -13.79 -1.44 4.35
N GLY A 194 -14.25 -1.31 5.61
CA GLY A 194 -14.93 -0.12 6.09
C GLY A 194 -14.05 1.13 6.08
N ALA A 195 -12.81 1.02 6.58
CA ALA A 195 -11.84 2.12 6.55
C ALA A 195 -11.46 2.51 5.11
N SER A 196 -11.29 1.52 4.23
CA SER A 196 -11.03 1.77 2.80
C SER A 196 -12.23 2.41 2.11
N GLY A 197 -13.45 2.04 2.49
CA GLY A 197 -14.68 2.66 1.99
C GLY A 197 -14.81 4.11 2.45
N LEU A 198 -14.57 4.40 3.73
CA LEU A 198 -14.57 5.78 4.22
C LEU A 198 -13.50 6.64 3.55
N ALA A 199 -12.28 6.11 3.40
CA ALA A 199 -11.21 6.79 2.68
C ALA A 199 -11.56 6.98 1.19
N GLY A 200 -12.10 5.95 0.53
CA GLY A 200 -12.56 6.03 -0.85
C GLY A 200 -13.67 7.07 -1.04
N ALA A 201 -14.61 7.18 -0.10
CA ALA A 201 -15.67 8.19 -0.11
C ALA A 201 -15.10 9.60 0.10
N ALA A 202 -14.15 9.76 1.02
CA ALA A 202 -13.48 11.04 1.24
C ALA A 202 -12.68 11.49 0.00
N LEU A 203 -11.96 10.57 -0.65
CA LEU A 203 -11.24 10.85 -1.88
C LEU A 203 -12.20 11.19 -3.03
N ALA A 204 -13.26 10.40 -3.22
CA ALA A 204 -14.26 10.66 -4.26
C ALA A 204 -14.97 11.99 -4.04
N GLY A 205 -15.33 12.30 -2.79
CA GLY A 205 -15.91 13.57 -2.39
C GLY A 205 -14.97 14.74 -2.66
N ALA A 206 -13.73 14.67 -2.17
CA ALA A 206 -12.72 15.70 -2.40
C ALA A 206 -12.45 15.94 -3.89
N GLN A 207 -12.31 14.87 -4.68
CA GLN A 207 -12.13 14.95 -6.12
C GLN A 207 -13.34 15.58 -6.81
N SER A 208 -14.56 15.14 -6.45
CA SER A 208 -15.79 15.65 -7.05
C SER A 208 -15.98 17.15 -6.78
N ILE A 209 -15.62 17.63 -5.59
CA ILE A 209 -15.65 19.05 -5.25
C ILE A 209 -14.54 19.81 -5.97
N GLY A 210 -13.32 19.30 -5.95
CA GLY A 210 -12.14 19.96 -6.53
C GLY A 210 -12.22 20.10 -8.05
N GLU A 211 -12.73 19.09 -8.74
CA GLU A 211 -12.86 19.06 -10.20
C GLU A 211 -14.28 19.36 -10.71
N GLN A 212 -15.21 19.71 -9.81
CA GLN A 212 -16.61 19.97 -10.13
C GLN A 212 -17.27 18.83 -10.92
N LEU A 213 -16.95 17.58 -10.55
CA LEU A 213 -17.50 16.39 -11.21
C LEU A 213 -18.98 16.28 -10.87
N THR A 214 -19.82 16.22 -11.91
CA THR A 214 -21.29 16.09 -11.76
C THR A 214 -21.82 14.75 -12.24
N ASP A 215 -21.03 13.96 -12.99
CA ASP A 215 -21.44 12.64 -13.47
C ASP A 215 -21.44 11.62 -12.32
N PRO A 216 -22.62 11.11 -11.90
CA PRO A 216 -22.71 10.16 -10.79
C PRO A 216 -22.01 8.83 -11.10
N LEU A 217 -21.92 8.43 -12.37
CA LEU A 217 -21.24 7.21 -12.76
C LEU A 217 -19.73 7.36 -12.57
N LEU A 218 -19.16 8.52 -12.91
CA LEU A 218 -17.75 8.81 -12.73
C LEU A 218 -17.38 8.86 -11.23
N ILE A 219 -18.21 9.53 -10.42
CA ILE A 219 -18.02 9.59 -8.96
C ILE A 219 -18.10 8.18 -8.35
N GLY A 220 -19.13 7.40 -8.72
CA GLY A 220 -19.31 6.04 -8.25
C GLY A 220 -18.15 5.12 -8.65
N TRP A 221 -17.67 5.23 -9.89
CA TRP A 221 -16.50 4.51 -10.35
C TRP A 221 -15.26 4.83 -9.52
N TYR A 222 -14.96 6.11 -9.31
CA TYR A 222 -13.79 6.55 -8.55
C TYR A 222 -13.84 6.03 -7.10
N PHE A 223 -15.00 6.12 -6.46
CA PHE A 223 -15.25 5.56 -5.13
C PHE A 223 -14.94 4.05 -5.07
N VAL A 224 -15.44 3.27 -6.03
CA VAL A 224 -15.24 1.81 -6.07
C VAL A 224 -13.77 1.46 -6.29
N VAL A 225 -13.11 2.12 -7.25
CA VAL A 225 -11.69 1.90 -7.55
C VAL A 225 -10.83 2.24 -6.34
N ALA A 226 -11.03 3.40 -5.71
CA ALA A 226 -10.28 3.83 -4.54
C ALA A 226 -10.47 2.84 -3.38
N THR A 227 -11.72 2.47 -3.09
CA THR A 227 -12.07 1.52 -2.02
C THR A 227 -11.43 0.15 -2.25
N ALA A 228 -11.51 -0.39 -3.47
CA ALA A 228 -10.95 -1.69 -3.81
C ALA A 228 -9.42 -1.70 -3.72
N SER A 229 -8.77 -0.65 -4.21
CA SER A 229 -7.31 -0.50 -4.21
C SER A 229 -6.77 -0.35 -2.78
N LEU A 230 -7.41 0.47 -1.95
CA LEU A 230 -7.06 0.63 -0.54
C LEU A 230 -7.32 -0.63 0.28
N THR A 231 -8.38 -1.38 -0.04
CA THR A 231 -8.66 -2.68 0.59
C THR A 231 -7.56 -3.68 0.25
N ALA A 232 -7.17 -3.78 -1.03
CA ALA A 232 -6.08 -4.63 -1.48
C ALA A 232 -4.76 -4.24 -0.80
N PHE A 233 -4.47 -2.95 -0.73
CA PHE A 233 -3.30 -2.43 -0.03
C PHE A 233 -3.32 -2.81 1.47
N CYS A 234 -4.43 -2.63 2.17
CA CYS A 234 -4.55 -3.01 3.58
C CYS A 234 -4.30 -4.51 3.79
N LEU A 235 -4.82 -5.37 2.92
CA LEU A 235 -4.65 -6.82 3.01
C LEU A 235 -3.20 -7.25 2.73
N VAL A 236 -2.58 -6.74 1.65
CA VAL A 236 -1.18 -7.01 1.30
C VAL A 236 -0.25 -6.42 2.35
N GLY A 237 -0.46 -5.16 2.72
CA GLY A 237 0.28 -4.47 3.76
C GLY A 237 0.22 -5.21 5.09
N ASN A 238 -0.95 -5.69 5.50
CA ASN A 238 -1.09 -6.50 6.70
C ASN A 238 -0.38 -7.86 6.59
N ALA A 239 -0.42 -8.51 5.42
CA ALA A 239 0.30 -9.76 5.19
C ALA A 239 1.83 -9.58 5.27
N VAL A 240 2.34 -8.44 4.81
CA VAL A 240 3.77 -8.11 4.83
C VAL A 240 4.22 -7.63 6.21
N ALA A 241 3.54 -6.63 6.77
CA ALA A 241 3.98 -5.88 7.95
C ALA A 241 3.28 -6.29 9.26
N GLY A 242 2.17 -7.04 9.21
CA GLY A 242 1.51 -7.57 10.40
C GLY A 242 0.78 -6.55 11.26
N PHE A 243 0.14 -5.57 10.65
CA PHE A 243 -0.59 -4.50 11.35
C PHE A 243 -1.58 -5.03 12.39
N VAL A 244 -2.33 -6.06 12.05
CA VAL A 244 -3.32 -6.74 12.90
C VAL A 244 -3.10 -8.24 12.82
N VAL A 245 -2.90 -8.88 13.99
CA VAL A 245 -2.87 -10.34 14.09
C VAL A 245 -4.30 -10.87 13.92
N ARG A 246 -4.46 -11.77 12.95
CA ARG A 246 -5.75 -12.35 12.58
C ARG A 246 -5.77 -13.84 12.92
N PRO A 247 -6.93 -14.39 13.34
CA PRO A 247 -7.10 -15.84 13.44
C PRO A 247 -6.77 -16.52 12.11
N ALA A 248 -6.29 -17.77 12.17
CA ALA A 248 -5.97 -18.53 10.97
C ALA A 248 -7.20 -18.57 10.04
N PRO A 249 -7.10 -18.08 8.79
CA PRO A 249 -8.27 -17.95 7.95
C PRO A 249 -8.73 -19.32 7.44
N GLY A 250 -10.02 -19.60 7.61
CA GLY A 250 -10.69 -20.71 6.95
C GLY A 250 -10.59 -20.60 5.42
N ARG A 251 -10.95 -21.68 4.71
CA ARG A 251 -10.81 -21.77 3.24
C ARG A 251 -11.55 -20.62 2.52
N VAL A 252 -12.82 -20.41 2.87
CA VAL A 252 -13.66 -19.36 2.29
C VAL A 252 -13.05 -17.98 2.51
N ARG A 253 -12.61 -17.69 3.74
CA ARG A 253 -11.96 -16.42 4.06
C ARG A 253 -10.68 -16.20 3.26
N ARG A 254 -9.86 -17.24 3.06
CA ARG A 254 -8.66 -17.15 2.20
C ARG A 254 -9.03 -16.85 0.76
N ALA A 255 -10.06 -17.49 0.22
CA ALA A 255 -10.53 -17.23 -1.14
C ALA A 255 -11.04 -15.79 -1.29
N VAL A 256 -11.83 -15.29 -0.32
CA VAL A 256 -12.33 -13.91 -0.31
C VAL A 256 -11.19 -12.90 -0.20
N GLU A 257 -10.25 -13.07 0.75
CA GLU A 257 -9.12 -12.15 0.90
C GLU A 257 -8.23 -12.13 -0.35
N ALA A 258 -7.97 -13.29 -0.97
CA ALA A 258 -7.23 -13.37 -2.21
C ALA A 258 -7.97 -12.69 -3.37
N ALA A 259 -9.28 -12.90 -3.50
CA ALA A 259 -10.11 -12.28 -4.54
C ALA A 259 -10.18 -10.76 -4.39
N LEU A 260 -10.26 -10.24 -3.16
CA LEU A 260 -10.21 -8.80 -2.89
C LEU A 260 -8.86 -8.20 -3.29
N VAL A 261 -7.75 -8.89 -2.96
CA VAL A 261 -6.41 -8.43 -3.33
C VAL A 261 -6.21 -8.46 -4.84
N THR A 262 -6.50 -9.58 -5.50
CA THR A 262 -6.28 -9.71 -6.96
C THR A 262 -7.23 -8.84 -7.74
N GLY A 263 -8.50 -8.78 -7.35
CA GLY A 263 -9.51 -7.91 -7.97
C GLY A 263 -9.16 -6.43 -7.84
N GLY A 264 -8.91 -5.94 -6.62
CA GLY A 264 -8.56 -4.55 -6.39
C GLY A 264 -7.26 -4.13 -7.08
N SER A 265 -6.23 -4.98 -7.03
CA SER A 265 -4.96 -4.70 -7.73
C SER A 265 -5.14 -4.70 -9.24
N THR A 266 -5.95 -5.61 -9.79
CA THR A 266 -6.23 -5.67 -11.23
C THR A 266 -7.07 -4.48 -11.68
N SER A 267 -8.08 -4.05 -10.91
CA SER A 267 -8.82 -2.82 -11.19
C SER A 267 -7.87 -1.63 -11.29
N LEU A 268 -6.98 -1.47 -10.31
CA LEU A 268 -6.01 -0.38 -10.29
C LEU A 268 -5.08 -0.42 -11.51
N LEU A 269 -4.54 -1.61 -11.86
CA LEU A 269 -3.72 -1.78 -13.05
C LEU A 269 -4.51 -1.49 -14.33
N ALA A 270 -5.77 -1.91 -14.40
CA ALA A 270 -6.63 -1.62 -15.54
C ALA A 270 -6.90 -0.11 -15.66
N VAL A 271 -7.06 0.62 -14.55
CA VAL A 271 -7.16 2.09 -14.57
C VAL A 271 -5.87 2.70 -15.12
N ALA A 272 -4.72 2.28 -14.56
CA ALA A 272 -3.40 2.80 -14.90
C ALA A 272 -3.00 2.53 -16.36
N PHE A 273 -3.36 1.38 -16.91
CA PHE A 273 -2.91 0.94 -18.24
C PHE A 273 -4.05 0.88 -19.28
N ARG A 274 -5.22 1.48 -19.03
CA ARG A 274 -6.39 1.34 -19.93
C ARG A 274 -6.09 1.75 -21.37
N ASP A 275 -5.45 2.89 -21.58
CA ASP A 275 -5.23 3.45 -22.92
C ASP A 275 -4.07 2.74 -23.62
N PRO A 276 -2.91 2.49 -22.98
CA PRO A 276 -1.86 1.63 -23.55
C PRO A 276 -2.34 0.22 -23.89
N ALA A 277 -3.13 -0.41 -23.00
CA ALA A 277 -3.64 -1.77 -23.22
C ALA A 277 -4.60 -1.83 -24.42
N ARG A 278 -5.42 -0.80 -24.61
CA ARG A 278 -6.31 -0.69 -25.77
C ARG A 278 -5.54 -0.41 -27.06
N ALA A 279 -4.56 0.50 -27.01
CA ALA A 279 -3.70 0.78 -28.15
C ALA A 279 -2.96 -0.49 -28.63
N ALA A 280 -2.49 -1.32 -27.70
CA ALA A 280 -1.81 -2.58 -28.01
C ALA A 280 -2.68 -3.60 -28.78
N VAL A 281 -4.02 -3.50 -28.67
CA VAL A 281 -4.98 -4.34 -29.41
C VAL A 281 -5.65 -3.60 -30.58
N GLY A 282 -5.09 -2.45 -31.00
CA GLY A 282 -5.60 -1.67 -32.13
C GLY A 282 -6.88 -0.88 -31.83
N LEU A 283 -7.23 -0.72 -30.56
CA LEU A 283 -8.37 0.11 -30.12
C LEU A 283 -7.91 1.52 -29.77
N GLY A 284 -8.74 2.52 -30.07
CA GLY A 284 -8.50 3.90 -29.64
C GLY A 284 -8.63 4.11 -28.12
N PRO A 285 -8.26 5.30 -27.63
CA PRO A 285 -8.33 5.65 -26.21
C PRO A 285 -9.76 5.53 -25.66
N VAL A 286 -9.90 5.39 -24.35
CA VAL A 286 -11.21 5.35 -23.70
C VAL A 286 -11.82 6.75 -23.72
N THR A 287 -12.93 6.91 -24.44
CA THR A 287 -13.60 8.21 -24.62
C THR A 287 -14.87 8.38 -23.79
N SER A 288 -15.34 7.33 -23.10
CA SER A 288 -16.58 7.40 -22.32
C SER A 288 -16.45 6.76 -20.93
N VAL A 289 -17.12 7.36 -19.94
CA VAL A 289 -17.16 6.87 -18.55
C VAL A 289 -17.72 5.45 -18.45
N PRO A 290 -18.80 5.06 -19.16
CA PRO A 290 -19.30 3.67 -19.12
C PRO A 290 -18.28 2.66 -19.63
N THR A 291 -17.57 2.96 -20.73
CA THR A 291 -16.51 2.07 -21.25
C THR A 291 -15.36 1.95 -20.25
N MET A 292 -14.96 3.06 -19.63
CA MET A 292 -13.93 3.07 -18.58
C MET A 292 -14.34 2.21 -17.39
N ALA A 293 -15.54 2.42 -16.87
CA ALA A 293 -16.07 1.70 -15.72
C ALA A 293 -16.18 0.20 -16.01
N TRP A 294 -16.74 -0.17 -17.16
CA TRP A 294 -16.86 -1.57 -17.56
C TRP A 294 -15.51 -2.24 -17.71
N LEU A 295 -14.55 -1.60 -18.39
CA LEU A 295 -13.22 -2.15 -18.61
C LEU A 295 -12.46 -2.34 -17.29
N THR A 296 -12.47 -1.35 -16.41
CA THR A 296 -11.67 -1.37 -15.17
C THR A 296 -12.30 -2.17 -14.04
N LEU A 297 -13.62 -2.02 -13.84
CA LEU A 297 -14.34 -2.79 -12.82
C LEU A 297 -14.60 -4.22 -13.29
N GLY A 298 -14.91 -4.42 -14.58
CA GLY A 298 -15.14 -5.74 -15.16
C GLY A 298 -13.90 -6.62 -15.14
N THR A 299 -12.72 -6.08 -15.46
CA THR A 299 -11.44 -6.81 -15.36
C THR A 299 -11.13 -7.20 -13.92
N GLY A 300 -11.26 -6.26 -12.98
CA GLY A 300 -11.07 -6.53 -11.55
C GLY A 300 -12.04 -7.59 -11.01
N LEU A 301 -13.34 -7.47 -11.33
CA LEU A 301 -14.36 -8.44 -10.92
C LEU A 301 -14.11 -9.81 -11.52
N GLY A 302 -13.78 -9.88 -12.81
CA GLY A 302 -13.45 -11.14 -13.50
C GLY A 302 -12.28 -11.86 -12.84
N VAL A 303 -11.19 -11.15 -12.57
CA VAL A 303 -10.02 -11.73 -11.88
C VAL A 303 -10.35 -12.14 -10.44
N ALA A 304 -11.15 -11.36 -9.71
CA ALA A 304 -11.60 -11.71 -8.36
C ALA A 304 -12.40 -13.04 -8.36
N VAL A 305 -13.36 -13.18 -9.28
CA VAL A 305 -14.19 -14.38 -9.41
C VAL A 305 -13.33 -15.59 -9.78
N LEU A 306 -12.44 -15.45 -10.77
CA LEU A 306 -11.53 -16.53 -11.17
C LEU A 306 -10.61 -16.97 -10.03
N THR A 307 -10.09 -16.01 -9.26
CA THR A 307 -9.23 -16.29 -8.10
C THR A 307 -10.02 -17.04 -7.01
N ALA A 308 -11.22 -16.59 -6.69
CA ALA A 308 -12.08 -17.24 -5.71
C ALA A 308 -12.43 -18.67 -6.15
N ALA A 309 -12.86 -18.85 -7.40
CA ALA A 309 -13.19 -20.15 -7.98
C ALA A 309 -11.99 -21.10 -7.93
N ALA A 310 -10.81 -20.67 -8.37
CA ALA A 310 -9.60 -21.50 -8.36
C ALA A 310 -9.22 -21.97 -6.94
N LEU A 311 -9.34 -21.10 -5.92
CA LEU A 311 -9.02 -21.45 -4.53
C LEU A 311 -10.09 -22.32 -3.86
N LEU A 312 -11.35 -22.17 -4.26
CA LEU A 312 -12.47 -23.00 -3.78
C LEU A 312 -12.55 -24.36 -4.50
N LEU A 313 -11.96 -24.51 -5.69
CA LEU A 313 -11.95 -25.76 -6.45
C LEU A 313 -10.74 -26.66 -6.16
N ARG A 314 -9.59 -26.10 -5.74
CA ARG A 314 -8.42 -26.93 -5.35
C ARG A 314 -8.70 -27.74 -4.07
N THR A 315 -8.97 -29.04 -4.21
CA THR A 315 -9.03 -30.03 -3.11
C THR A 315 -7.68 -30.72 -2.92
N PRO A 316 -7.42 -31.19 -1.70
CA PRO A 316 -7.10 -32.60 -1.55
C PRO A 316 -8.17 -33.24 -0.65
N GLU A 317 -8.99 -34.11 -1.25
CA GLU A 317 -9.55 -35.22 -0.50
C GLU A 317 -8.40 -36.19 -0.24
N SER A 318 -7.84 -36.16 0.96
CA SER A 318 -7.26 -37.36 1.54
C SER A 318 -8.17 -37.80 2.67
N THR A 319 -9.37 -38.26 2.33
CA THR A 319 -10.05 -39.23 3.17
C THR A 319 -9.12 -40.43 3.25
N GLY A 320 -8.53 -40.61 4.43
CA GLY A 320 -7.68 -41.74 4.72
C GLY A 320 -8.45 -43.02 4.38
N LYS A 321 -7.89 -43.82 3.46
CA LYS A 321 -8.06 -45.26 3.54
C LYS A 321 -7.47 -45.66 4.89
N ALA A 322 -8.35 -45.89 5.86
CA ALA A 322 -8.04 -46.79 6.96
C ALA A 322 -7.86 -48.18 6.32
N THR A 323 -6.61 -48.53 6.02
CA THR A 323 -6.23 -49.88 5.67
C THR A 323 -6.10 -50.70 6.94
N GLY A 324 -6.91 -51.75 7.02
CA GLY A 324 -6.58 -53.05 7.63
C GLY A 324 -6.41 -53.08 9.13
#